data_AF-A0A8T1TMH8-F1
#
_entry.id   AF-A0A8T1TMH8-F1
#
_cell.length_a   1.000
_cell.length_b   1.000
_cell.length_c   1.000
_cell.angle_alpha   90.00
_cell.angle_beta   90.00
_cell.angle_gamma   90.00
#
_symmetry.space_group_name_H-M   'P 1'
#
loop_
_entity.id
_entity.type
_entity.pdbx_description
1 polymer ?
#
loop_
_entity_poly.entity_id
_entity_poly.type
_entity_poly.pdbx_seq_one_letter_code
_entity_poly.pdbx_strand_id
1 'polypeptide(L)'
;MRYRILKCVSPTCAKAGEDGRKCPWRAKVLTCRHRSIVDIFEVGQHIAQCADPPSGNLSEKDKDVGRSLAQVFVKPVRIRNRIADDNGGLAPSLDKLQHFVSYYRKTKMNNSDDMNELEKMI
;
A
#
# COMPACT_ATOMS: atom_id res chain seq x y z
N MET A 1 26.50 -7.07 5.07
CA MET A 1 25.06 -7.41 5.07
C MET A 1 24.48 -7.05 6.43
N ARG A 2 23.28 -6.45 6.50
CA ARG A 2 22.56 -6.24 7.77
C ARG A 2 21.33 -7.13 7.77
N TYR A 3 21.13 -7.92 8.81
CA TYR A 3 19.89 -8.67 8.99
C TYR A 3 19.04 -8.06 10.11
N ARG A 4 17.71 -8.19 9.98
CA ARG A 4 16.75 -7.86 11.03
C ARG A 4 15.62 -8.88 11.01
N ILE A 5 15.25 -9.36 12.19
CA ILE A 5 14.07 -10.21 12.36
C ILE A 5 12.89 -9.33 12.75
N LEU A 6 11.79 -9.47 12.02
CA LEU A 6 10.52 -8.84 12.24
C LEU A 6 9.54 -9.82 12.90
N LYS A 7 8.71 -9.27 13.78
CA LYS A 7 7.59 -9.97 14.41
C LYS A 7 6.32 -9.18 14.09
N CYS A 8 5.19 -9.86 13.98
CA CYS A 8 3.91 -9.18 13.82
C CYS A 8 3.62 -8.29 15.04
N VAL A 9 3.24 -7.04 14.78
CA VAL A 9 2.77 -6.06 15.78
C VAL A 9 1.34 -5.59 15.50
N SER A 10 0.65 -6.25 14.57
CA SER A 10 -0.70 -5.84 14.17
C SER A 10 -1.69 -6.04 15.33
N PRO A 11 -2.48 -5.01 15.70
CA PRO A 11 -3.54 -5.13 16.69
C PRO A 11 -4.60 -6.17 16.31
N THR A 12 -4.86 -6.37 15.01
CA THR A 12 -5.82 -7.38 14.54
C THR A 12 -5.32 -8.79 14.82
N CYS A 13 -4.04 -9.06 14.58
CA CYS A 13 -3.42 -10.33 14.94
C CYS A 13 -3.33 -10.54 16.46
N ALA A 14 -3.15 -9.46 17.24
CA ALA A 14 -3.13 -9.54 18.70
C ALA A 14 -4.51 -9.90 19.27
N LYS A 15 -5.59 -9.38 18.68
CA LYS A 15 -6.97 -9.70 19.07
C LYS A 15 -7.43 -11.08 18.60
N ALA A 16 -6.98 -11.50 17.41
CA ALA A 16 -7.34 -12.81 16.84
C ALA A 16 -6.61 -13.99 17.50
N GLY A 17 -5.53 -13.74 18.23
CA GLY A 17 -4.81 -14.79 18.95
C GLY A 17 -5.60 -15.26 20.17
N GLU A 18 -6.07 -16.50 20.14
CA GLU A 18 -6.64 -17.18 21.31
C GLU A 18 -5.60 -17.28 22.43
N ASP A 19 -6.04 -17.09 23.68
CA ASP A 19 -5.26 -17.30 24.91
C ASP A 19 -3.91 -16.55 24.98
N GLY A 20 -3.82 -15.36 24.38
CA GLY A 20 -2.60 -14.54 24.42
C GLY A 20 -1.44 -15.10 23.58
N ARG A 21 -1.70 -16.08 22.70
CA ARG A 21 -0.70 -16.60 21.78
C ARG A 21 -0.24 -15.51 20.80
N LYS A 22 1.07 -15.34 20.69
CA LYS A 22 1.68 -14.40 19.74
C LYS A 22 1.49 -14.91 18.32
N CYS A 23 1.22 -13.99 17.39
CA CYS A 23 1.13 -14.28 15.96
C CYS A 23 2.38 -15.03 15.46
N PRO A 24 2.21 -16.16 14.73
CA PRO A 24 3.32 -17.02 14.33
C PRO A 24 4.13 -16.43 13.17
N TRP A 25 3.58 -15.45 12.44
CA TRP A 25 4.31 -14.77 11.36
C TRP A 25 5.61 -14.11 11.84
N ARG A 26 6.66 -14.36 11.07
CA ARG A 26 8.02 -13.83 11.23
C ARG A 26 8.55 -13.50 9.84
N ALA A 27 9.34 -12.44 9.76
CA ALA A 27 10.11 -12.15 8.55
C ALA A 27 11.58 -11.86 8.88
N LYS A 28 12.50 -12.35 8.06
CA LYS A 28 13.91 -12.00 8.08
C LYS A 28 14.18 -11.07 6.90
N VAL A 29 14.56 -9.84 7.23
CA VAL A 29 14.94 -8.83 6.25
C VAL A 29 16.46 -8.82 6.15
N LEU A 30 16.99 -9.11 4.97
CA LEU A 30 18.40 -8.99 4.63
C LEU A 30 18.60 -7.76 3.76
N THR A 31 19.43 -6.83 4.20
CA THR A 31 19.77 -5.62 3.45
C THR A 31 21.24 -5.64 3.06
N CYS A 32 21.49 -5.60 1.75
CA CYS A 32 22.80 -5.34 1.20
C CYS A 32 23.03 -3.82 1.15
N ARG A 33 23.84 -3.28 2.07
CA ARG A 33 24.14 -1.84 2.11
C ARG A 33 24.93 -1.33 0.91
N HIS A 34 25.66 -2.22 0.23
CA HIS A 34 26.49 -1.83 -0.92
C HIS A 34 25.67 -1.65 -2.20
N ARG A 35 24.65 -2.51 -2.41
CA ARG A 35 23.80 -2.47 -3.60
C ARG A 35 22.40 -1.92 -3.35
N SER A 36 22.08 -1.55 -2.11
CA SER A 36 20.75 -1.13 -1.66
C SER A 36 19.63 -2.14 -2.00
N ILE A 37 19.97 -3.42 -2.06
CA ILE A 37 19.03 -4.52 -2.30
C ILE A 37 18.49 -5.03 -0.96
N VAL A 38 17.20 -5.36 -0.92
CA VAL A 38 16.52 -5.91 0.24
C VAL A 38 15.84 -7.22 -0.14
N ASP A 39 16.21 -8.29 0.55
CA ASP A 39 15.53 -9.59 0.47
C ASP A 39 14.71 -9.82 1.74
N ILE A 40 13.50 -10.33 1.57
CA ILE A 40 12.57 -10.62 2.67
C ILE A 40 12.20 -12.10 2.62
N PHE A 41 12.49 -12.80 3.69
CA PHE A 41 12.13 -14.21 3.86
C PHE A 41 11.08 -14.33 4.95
N GLU A 42 9.95 -14.95 4.64
CA GLU A 42 8.80 -15.05 5.55
C GLU A 42 8.60 -16.49 6.03
N VAL A 43 8.20 -16.64 7.29
CA VAL A 43 7.84 -17.94 7.89
C VAL A 43 6.58 -17.77 8.73
N GLY A 44 5.69 -18.76 8.63
CA GLY A 44 4.37 -18.72 9.27
C GLY A 44 3.41 -17.79 8.55
N GLN A 45 2.17 -17.74 9.04
CA GLN A 45 1.13 -16.86 8.50
C GLN A 45 0.59 -15.96 9.61
N HIS A 46 0.01 -14.82 9.20
CA HIS A 46 -0.73 -14.00 10.13
C HIS A 46 -1.98 -14.75 10.62
N ILE A 47 -2.30 -14.63 11.92
CA ILE A 47 -3.52 -15.24 12.48
C ILE A 47 -4.76 -14.53 11.92
N ALA A 48 -4.73 -13.20 11.93
CA ALA A 48 -5.77 -12.42 11.28
C ALA A 48 -5.55 -12.47 9.78
N GLN A 49 -6.54 -12.98 9.05
CA GLN A 49 -6.59 -12.82 7.60
C GLN A 49 -6.78 -11.34 7.28
N CYS A 50 -6.09 -10.87 6.23
CA CYS A 50 -6.34 -9.53 5.71
C CYS A 50 -7.75 -9.54 5.11
N ALA A 51 -8.58 -8.57 5.46
CA ALA A 51 -9.85 -8.40 4.78
C ALA A 51 -9.57 -8.03 3.32
N ASP A 52 -10.32 -8.62 2.40
CA ASP A 52 -10.27 -8.20 1.01
C ASP A 52 -10.57 -6.69 0.93
N PRO A 53 -9.92 -5.97 -0.01
CA PRO A 53 -10.26 -4.57 -0.24
C PRO A 53 -11.77 -4.45 -0.44
N PRO A 54 -12.43 -3.45 0.15
CA PRO A 54 -13.87 -3.29 -0.02
C PRO A 54 -14.20 -3.27 -1.50
N SER A 55 -15.13 -4.13 -1.93
CA SER A 55 -15.57 -4.22 -3.34
C SER A 55 -16.32 -2.96 -3.79
N GLY A 56 -16.66 -2.06 -2.86
CA GLY A 56 -17.34 -0.79 -3.10
C GLY A 56 -16.53 0.25 -3.86
N ASN A 57 -17.21 1.36 -4.19
CA ASN A 57 -16.56 2.55 -4.76
C ASN A 57 -15.74 3.27 -3.69
N LEU A 58 -14.74 4.05 -4.13
CA LEU A 58 -14.00 4.93 -3.22
C LEU A 58 -14.99 5.86 -2.51
N SER A 59 -14.90 5.95 -1.18
CA SER A 59 -15.69 6.92 -0.43
C SER A 59 -15.28 8.35 -0.81
N GLU A 60 -16.15 9.34 -0.60
CA GLU A 60 -15.74 10.73 -0.88
C GLU A 60 -14.55 11.17 -0.03
N LYS A 61 -14.44 10.68 1.21
CA LYS A 61 -13.26 10.92 2.06
C LYS A 61 -11.98 10.37 1.42
N ASP A 62 -12.02 9.15 0.90
CA ASP A 62 -10.86 8.55 0.21
C ASP A 62 -10.51 9.31 -1.07
N LYS A 63 -11.52 9.81 -1.79
CA LYS A 63 -11.31 10.65 -2.98
C LYS A 63 -10.71 12.00 -2.63
N ASP A 64 -11.08 12.63 -1.51
CA ASP A 64 -10.47 13.88 -1.04
C ASP A 64 -8.99 13.70 -0.70
N VAL A 65 -8.64 12.62 0.01
CA VAL A 65 -7.24 12.25 0.25
C VAL A 65 -6.53 11.98 -1.07
N GLY A 66 -7.18 11.25 -1.98
CA GLY A 66 -6.69 10.99 -3.32
C GLY A 66 -6.39 12.26 -4.11
N ARG A 67 -7.31 13.24 -4.13
CA ARG A 67 -7.17 14.53 -4.81
C ARG A 67 -6.01 15.34 -4.24
N SER A 68 -5.97 15.53 -2.91
CA SER A 68 -4.95 16.33 -2.25
C SER A 68 -3.54 15.78 -2.48
N LEU A 69 -3.35 14.46 -2.37
CA LEU A 69 -2.05 13.83 -2.60
C LEU A 69 -1.73 13.67 -4.10
N ALA A 70 -2.74 13.60 -4.96
CA ALA A 70 -2.53 13.61 -6.40
C ALA A 70 -1.91 14.92 -6.89
N GLN A 71 -2.31 16.07 -6.30
CA GLN A 71 -1.79 17.40 -6.61
C GLN A 71 -0.29 17.55 -6.35
N VAL A 72 0.23 16.88 -5.32
CA VAL A 72 1.66 16.83 -4.99
C VAL A 72 2.36 15.61 -5.60
N PHE A 73 1.79 15.03 -6.66
CA PHE A 73 2.36 13.93 -7.45
C PHE A 73 2.74 12.65 -6.67
N VAL A 74 2.09 12.40 -5.52
CA VAL A 74 2.35 11.19 -4.72
C VAL A 74 1.88 9.94 -5.49
N LYS A 75 2.67 8.85 -5.48
CA LYS A 75 2.31 7.61 -6.18
C LYS A 75 1.02 6.99 -5.60
N PRO A 76 0.12 6.41 -6.42
CA PRO A 76 -1.14 5.82 -5.96
C PRO A 76 -0.99 4.81 -4.82
N VAL A 77 0.07 3.98 -4.83
CA VAL A 77 0.34 3.03 -3.75
C VAL A 77 0.56 3.72 -2.39
N ARG A 78 1.19 4.90 -2.37
CA ARG A 78 1.41 5.67 -1.14
C ARG A 78 0.13 6.35 -0.67
N ILE A 79 -0.68 6.83 -1.61
CA ILE A 79 -2.02 7.37 -1.33
C ILE A 79 -2.88 6.27 -0.69
N ARG A 80 -2.86 5.05 -1.26
CA ARG A 80 -3.58 3.89 -0.71
C ARG A 80 -3.16 3.58 0.73
N ASN A 81 -1.86 3.58 1.02
CA ASN A 81 -1.37 3.32 2.36
C ASN A 81 -1.82 4.40 3.34
N ARG A 82 -1.81 5.67 2.93
CA ARG A 82 -2.33 6.77 3.76
C ARG A 82 -3.82 6.59 4.06
N ILE A 83 -4.62 6.26 3.06
CA ILE A 83 -6.04 5.96 3.23
C ILE A 83 -6.24 4.77 4.19
N ALA A 84 -5.41 3.74 4.08
CA ALA A 84 -5.45 2.60 4.99
C ALA A 84 -5.15 3.01 6.43
N ASP A 85 -4.14 3.87 6.65
CA ASP A 85 -3.82 4.40 7.97
C ASP A 85 -5.00 5.19 8.56
N ASP A 86 -5.64 6.03 7.76
CA ASP A 86 -6.80 6.85 8.17
C ASP A 86 -8.05 5.98 8.44
N ASN A 87 -8.22 4.85 7.73
CA ASN A 87 -9.35 3.92 7.85
C ASN A 87 -9.06 2.72 8.78
N GLY A 88 -8.03 2.78 9.62
CA GLY A 88 -7.73 1.73 10.61
C GLY A 88 -7.27 0.39 10.00
N GLY A 89 -6.63 0.45 8.83
CA GLY A 89 -6.08 -0.69 8.08
C GLY A 89 -6.91 -1.09 6.86
N LEU A 90 -8.09 -0.51 6.66
CA LEU A 90 -8.96 -0.80 5.51
C LEU A 90 -8.52 0.01 4.28
N ALA A 91 -7.80 -0.66 3.39
CA ALA A 91 -7.33 -0.05 2.15
C ALA A 91 -8.32 -0.29 0.99
N PRO A 92 -8.62 0.72 0.16
CA PRO A 92 -9.38 0.50 -1.06
C PRO A 92 -8.59 -0.34 -2.07
N SER A 93 -9.27 -0.82 -3.11
CA SER A 93 -8.60 -1.48 -4.25
C SER A 93 -7.58 -0.53 -4.89
N LEU A 94 -6.36 -1.04 -5.10
CA LEU A 94 -5.28 -0.27 -5.71
C LEU A 94 -5.62 0.13 -7.14
N ASP A 95 -6.21 -0.77 -7.90
CA ASP A 95 -6.61 -0.56 -9.29
C ASP A 95 -7.60 0.61 -9.42
N LYS A 96 -8.67 0.59 -8.60
CA LYS A 96 -9.65 1.68 -8.57
C LYS A 96 -9.02 3.02 -8.20
N LEU A 97 -8.10 3.03 -7.23
CA LEU A 97 -7.40 4.25 -6.83
C LEU A 97 -6.45 4.75 -7.92
N GLN A 98 -5.75 3.85 -8.60
CA GLN A 98 -4.89 4.18 -9.74
C GLN A 98 -5.70 4.82 -10.86
N HIS A 99 -6.84 4.24 -11.22
CA HIS A 99 -7.76 4.79 -12.20
C HIS A 99 -8.24 6.20 -11.81
N PHE A 100 -8.72 6.36 -10.57
CA PHE A 100 -9.19 7.64 -10.06
C PHE A 100 -8.11 8.73 -10.09
N VAL A 101 -6.92 8.44 -9.56
CA VAL A 101 -5.80 9.41 -9.50
C VAL A 101 -5.31 9.76 -10.90
N SER A 102 -5.21 8.78 -11.81
CA SER A 102 -4.78 9.01 -13.19
C SER A 102 -5.77 9.90 -13.93
N TYR A 103 -7.07 9.60 -13.80
CA TYR A 103 -8.13 10.42 -14.37
C TYR A 103 -8.11 11.86 -13.81
N TYR A 104 -7.98 12.01 -12.49
CA TYR A 104 -7.90 13.33 -11.85
C TYR A 104 -6.70 14.14 -12.37
N ARG A 105 -5.52 13.52 -12.47
CA ARG A 105 -4.32 14.20 -12.99
C ARG A 105 -4.47 14.63 -14.45
N LYS A 106 -4.99 13.74 -15.30
CA LYS A 106 -5.24 14.06 -16.71
C LYS A 106 -6.24 15.22 -16.85
N THR A 107 -7.35 15.17 -16.13
CA THR A 107 -8.46 16.13 -16.30
C THR A 107 -8.34 17.43 -15.53
N LYS A 108 -7.69 17.44 -14.35
CA LYS A 108 -7.63 18.62 -13.46
C LYS A 108 -6.25 19.24 -13.35
N MET A 109 -5.20 18.50 -13.70
CA MET A 109 -3.82 19.01 -13.64
C MET A 109 -3.18 19.16 -15.02
N ASN A 110 -3.94 18.90 -16.10
CA ASN A 110 -3.45 18.87 -17.48
C ASN A 110 -2.17 18.02 -17.62
N ASN A 111 -2.03 16.98 -16.79
CA ASN A 111 -0.89 16.08 -16.81
C ASN A 111 -1.14 15.01 -17.87
N SER A 112 -1.14 15.46 -19.12
CA SER A 112 -1.43 14.70 -20.33
C SER A 112 -0.19 14.10 -20.98
N ASP A 113 0.96 14.09 -20.31
CA ASP A 113 2.14 13.31 -20.74
C ASP A 113 1.72 11.84 -20.78
N ASP A 114 1.16 11.44 -21.91
CA ASP A 114 0.68 10.09 -22.15
C ASP A 114 1.93 9.28 -22.45
N MET A 115 2.23 8.29 -21.61
CA MET A 115 3.34 7.38 -21.86
C MET A 115 3.25 6.75 -23.25
N ASN A 116 2.03 6.58 -23.79
CA ASN A 116 1.80 6.13 -25.17
C ASN A 116 2.20 7.17 -26.24
N GLU A 117 2.12 8.47 -25.96
CA GLU A 117 2.64 9.52 -26.86
C GLU A 117 4.17 9.59 -26.77
N LEU A 118 4.72 9.49 -25.56
CA LEU A 118 6.17 9.45 -25.35
C LEU A 118 6.82 8.20 -25.98
N GLU A 119 6.17 7.04 -25.89
CA GLU A 119 6.62 5.79 -26.54
C GLU A 119 6.57 5.86 -28.07
N LYS A 120 5.74 6.72 -28.66
CA LYS A 120 5.72 6.96 -30.12
C LYS A 120 6.82 7.92 -30.59
N MET A 121 7.49 8.63 -29.69
CA MET A 121 8.58 9.57 -29.99
C MET A 121 9.97 8.93 -29.89
N ILE A 122 10.05 7.64 -29.58
CA ILE A 122 11.28 6.82 -29.54
C ILE A 122 11.25 5.87 -30.74
#